data_AF-A0A7Y7NE11-F1
#
_entry.id   AF-A0A7Y7NE11-F1
#
_cell.length_a   1.000
_cell.length_b   1.000
_cell.length_c   1.000
_cell.angle_alpha   90.00
_cell.angle_beta   90.00
_cell.angle_gamma   90.00
#
_symmetry.space_group_name_H-M   'P 1'
#
loop_
_entity.id
_entity.type
_entity.pdbx_description
1 polymer ?
#
loop_
_entity_poly.entity_id
_entity_poly.type
_entity_poly.pdbx_seq_one_letter_code
_entity_poly.pdbx_strand_id
1 'polypeptide(L)' 'MDIINEMKTLLLKIGVEESVVADLTQYLPLAGHIVDSVGYNEFVAALEERFGIVVDDPGAAYIRSLNDFKLLIESKS' A
#
# COMPACT_ATOMS: atom_id res chain seq x y z
N MET A 1 -4.26 13.59 8.87
CA MET A 1 -4.85 12.74 7.82
C MET A 1 -4.34 11.33 8.08
N ASP A 2 -5.22 10.31 8.08
CA ASP A 2 -4.77 8.95 8.40
C ASP A 2 -4.23 8.29 7.12
N ILE A 3 -2.91 8.10 7.05
CA ILE A 3 -2.20 7.51 5.91
C ILE A 3 -2.79 6.13 5.56
N ILE A 4 -3.22 5.35 6.56
CA ILE A 4 -3.85 4.03 6.33
C ILE A 4 -5.15 4.18 5.53
N ASN A 5 -5.99 5.15 5.88
CA ASN A 5 -7.26 5.38 5.16
C ASN A 5 -7.03 5.90 3.74
N GLU A 6 -5.98 6.70 3.51
CA GLU A 6 -5.59 7.10 2.17
C GLU A 6 -5.13 5.90 1.33
N MET A 7 -4.31 5.02 1.91
CA MET A 7 -3.86 3.80 1.22
C MET A 7 -5.03 2.86 0.90
N LYS A 8 -5.99 2.70 1.82
CA LYS A 8 -7.25 1.99 1.56
C LYS A 8 -8.03 2.61 0.39
N THR A 9 -8.07 3.94 0.31
CA THR A 9 -8.72 4.65 -0.80
C THR A 9 -7.99 4.40 -2.13
N LEU A 10 -6.66 4.31 -2.13
CA LEU A 10 -5.89 3.96 -3.31
C LEU A 10 -6.14 2.52 -3.76
N LEU A 11 -6.25 1.57 -2.82
CA LEU A 11 -6.61 0.17 -3.14
C LEU A 11 -7.99 0.08 -3.83
N LEU A 12 -8.98 0.85 -3.37
CA LEU A 12 -10.29 0.91 -4.04
C LEU A 12 -10.18 1.46 -5.47
N LYS A 13 -9.32 2.47 -5.69
CA LYS A 13 -9.14 3.10 -7.01
C LYS A 13 -8.50 2.18 -8.04
N ILE A 14 -7.62 1.27 -7.61
CA ILE A 14 -7.00 0.27 -8.49
C ILE A 14 -7.88 -0.99 -8.65
N GLY A 15 -9.09 -0.99 -8.09
CA GLY A 15 -10.07 -2.05 -8.31
C GLY A 15 -10.10 -3.17 -7.26
N VAL A 16 -9.44 -3.00 -6.10
CA VAL A 16 -9.60 -3.93 -4.98
C VAL A 16 -11.03 -3.80 -4.42
N GLU A 17 -11.69 -4.93 -4.18
CA GLU A 17 -13.06 -4.95 -3.68
C GLU A 17 -13.20 -4.24 -2.32
N GLU A 18 -14.31 -3.53 -2.14
CA GLU A 18 -14.58 -2.77 -0.92
C GLU A 18 -14.66 -3.65 0.32
N SER A 19 -15.21 -4.86 0.19
CA SER A 19 -15.22 -5.90 1.23
C SER A 19 -13.80 -6.26 1.69
N VAL A 20 -12.89 -6.45 0.74
CA VAL A 20 -11.49 -6.77 1.02
C VAL A 20 -10.77 -5.60 1.69
N VAL A 21 -11.00 -4.37 1.23
CA VAL A 21 -10.40 -3.16 1.83
C VAL A 21 -10.96 -2.88 3.23
N ALA A 22 -12.24 -3.16 3.48
CA ALA A 22 -12.88 -2.99 4.77
C ALA A 22 -12.26 -3.90 5.84
N ASP A 23 -12.05 -5.17 5.51
CA ASP A 23 -11.46 -6.18 6.40
C ASP A 23 -9.93 -6.08 6.50
N LEU A 24 -9.32 -5.22 5.70
CA LEU A 24 -7.88 -5.04 5.63
C LEU A 24 -7.34 -4.43 6.93
N THR A 25 -6.57 -5.21 7.68
CA THR A 25 -5.85 -4.72 8.85
C THR A 25 -4.49 -4.18 8.47
N GLN A 26 -3.99 -3.15 9.18
CA GLN A 26 -2.74 -2.48 8.83
C GLN A 26 -1.50 -3.39 8.86
N TYR A 27 -1.57 -4.54 9.54
CA TYR A 27 -0.47 -5.50 9.69
C TYR A 27 -0.59 -6.71 8.76
N LEU A 28 -1.66 -6.78 7.96
CA LEU A 28 -1.88 -7.92 7.07
C LEU A 28 -0.90 -7.83 5.87
N PRO A 29 -0.26 -8.94 5.47
CA PRO A 29 0.52 -8.98 4.24
C PRO A 29 -0.39 -8.72 3.02
N LEU A 30 -0.03 -7.76 2.18
CA LEU A 30 -0.78 -7.38 0.97
C LEU A 30 -0.53 -8.39 -0.17
N ALA A 31 0.72 -8.80 -0.34
CA ALA A 31 1.13 -9.76 -1.37
C ALA A 31 0.51 -11.14 -1.12
N GLY A 32 -0.23 -11.65 -2.10
CA GLY A 32 -0.84 -12.98 -2.07
C GLY A 32 -2.17 -13.08 -1.31
N HIS A 33 -2.55 -12.07 -0.52
CA HIS A 33 -3.85 -12.03 0.16
C HIS A 33 -4.83 -11.03 -0.45
N ILE A 34 -4.34 -9.89 -0.97
CA ILE A 34 -5.20 -8.76 -1.33
C ILE A 34 -4.92 -8.25 -2.73
N VAL A 35 -3.65 -8.16 -3.09
CA VAL A 35 -3.21 -7.74 -4.41
C VAL A 35 -2.36 -8.84 -5.00
N ASP A 36 -2.68 -9.21 -6.24
CA ASP A 36 -1.80 -10.02 -7.05
C ASP A 36 -0.55 -9.22 -7.43
N SER A 37 0.40 -9.85 -8.12
CA SER A 37 1.66 -9.20 -8.49
C SER A 37 1.46 -7.97 -9.39
N VAL A 38 0.36 -7.89 -10.14
CA VAL A 38 0.07 -6.76 -11.03
C VAL A 38 -0.51 -5.60 -10.23
N GLY A 39 -1.52 -5.86 -9.41
CA GLY A 39 -2.13 -4.86 -8.54
C GLY A 39 -1.16 -4.33 -7.46
N TYR A 40 -0.17 -5.12 -7.04
CA TYR A 40 0.90 -4.63 -6.15
C TYR A 40 1.73 -3.52 -6.82
N ASN A 41 2.12 -3.69 -8.09
CA ASN A 41 2.88 -2.67 -8.81
C ASN A 41 2.05 -1.40 -9.06
N GLU A 42 0.77 -1.56 -9.42
CA GLU A 42 -0.16 -0.42 -9.57
C GLU A 42 -0.38 0.31 -8.26
N PHE A 43 -0.50 -0.41 -7.15
CA PHE A 43 -0.62 0.17 -5.82
C PHE A 43 0.62 0.97 -5.42
N VAL A 44 1.82 0.40 -5.63
CA VAL A 44 3.09 1.08 -5.35
C VAL A 44 3.20 2.35 -6.18
N ALA A 45 2.94 2.30 -7.48
CA ALA A 45 2.97 3.49 -8.34
C ALA A 45 1.99 4.58 -7.86
N ALA A 46 0.78 4.19 -7.46
CA ALA A 46 -0.21 5.14 -6.91
C ALA A 46 0.24 5.76 -5.57
N LEU A 47 0.99 5.03 -4.74
CA LEU A 47 1.57 5.56 -3.51
C LEU A 47 2.70 6.55 -3.79
N GLU A 48 3.60 6.22 -4.71
CA GLU A 48 4.70 7.11 -5.13
C GLU A 48 4.17 8.42 -5.68
N GLU A 49 3.14 8.37 -6.55
CA GLU A 49 2.49 9.57 -7.08
C GLU A 49 1.79 10.39 -5.98
N ARG A 50 1.10 9.72 -5.05
CA ARG A 50 0.30 10.39 -4.01
C ARG A 50 1.16 11.05 -2.93
N PHE A 51 2.21 10.35 -2.48
CA PHE A 51 3.01 10.75 -1.33
C PHE A 51 4.39 11.28 -1.71
N GLY A 52 4.76 11.26 -3.01
CA GLY A 52 6.06 11.73 -3.47
C GLY A 52 7.24 10.89 -2.96
N ILE A 53 6.97 9.63 -2.59
CA ILE A 53 7.99 8.69 -2.14
C ILE A 53 8.53 7.88 -3.33
N VAL A 54 9.70 7.25 -3.14
CA VAL A 54 10.22 6.22 -4.03
C VAL A 54 10.38 4.95 -3.21
N VAL A 55 9.86 3.85 -3.73
CA VAL A 55 9.95 2.52 -3.12
C VAL A 55 11.11 1.77 -3.78
N ASP A 56 12.32 1.97 -3.25
CA ASP A 56 13.55 1.38 -3.79
C ASP A 56 13.55 -0.16 -3.65
N ASP A 57 13.95 -0.87 -4.72
CA ASP A 57 13.92 -2.34 -4.86
C ASP A 57 14.56 -3.14 -3.68
N PRO A 58 15.67 -2.72 -3.04
CA PRO A 58 16.21 -3.45 -1.87
C PRO A 58 15.35 -3.33 -0.60
N GLY A 59 14.58 -2.24 -0.46
CA GLY A 59 13.67 -2.00 0.66
C GLY A 59 12.28 -2.58 0.41
N ALA A 60 11.83 -2.58 -0.84
CA ALA A 60 10.56 -3.13 -1.30
C ALA A 60 10.36 -4.61 -0.90
N ALA A 61 11.45 -5.40 -0.86
CA ALA A 61 11.43 -6.80 -0.43
C ALA A 61 10.92 -7.02 1.02
N TYR A 62 10.95 -5.98 1.86
CA TYR A 62 10.48 -6.01 3.25
C TYR A 62 9.13 -5.33 3.46
N ILE A 63 8.60 -4.62 2.46
CA ILE A 63 7.33 -3.91 2.58
C ILE A 63 6.19 -4.88 2.28
N ARG A 64 5.55 -5.37 3.33
CA ARG A 64 4.53 -6.41 3.22
C ARG A 64 3.15 -5.92 3.59
N SER A 65 3.05 -4.88 4.43
CA SER A 65 1.78 -4.42 5.00
C SER A 65 1.55 -2.93 4.79
N LEU A 66 0.32 -2.46 4.99
CA LEU A 66 0.02 -1.02 4.98
C LEU A 66 0.82 -0.28 6.06
N ASN A 67 1.08 -0.90 7.21
CA ASN A 67 1.90 -0.28 8.25
C ASN A 67 3.35 -0.07 7.79
N ASP A 68 3.92 -0.98 7.00
CA ASP A 68 5.27 -0.81 6.47
C ASP A 68 5.35 0.37 5.50
N PHE A 69 4.35 0.51 4.62
CA PHE A 69 4.23 1.68 3.75
C PHE A 69 4.05 2.97 4.55
N LYS A 70 3.22 2.95 5.60
CA LYS A 70 3.05 4.09 6.50
C LYS A 70 4.38 4.52 7.11
N LEU A 71 5.14 3.58 7.69
CA LEU A 71 6.44 3.87 8.30
C LEU A 71 7.44 4.43 7.28
N LEU A 72 7.43 3.92 6.05
CA LEU A 72 8.25 4.45 4.98
C LEU A 72 7.88 5.91 4.65
N ILE A 73 6.59 6.20 4.46
CA ILE A 73 6.08 7.55 4.18
C ILE A 73 6.45 8.51 5.32
N GLU A 74 6.21 8.11 6.56
CA GLU A 74 6.54 8.90 7.75
C GLU A 74 8.06 9.13 7.90
N SER A 75 8.91 8.22 7.43
CA SER A 75 10.36 8.40 7.46
C SER A 75 10.91 9.37 6.40
N LYS A 76 10.11 9.69 5.37
CA LYS A 76 10.50 10.52 4.22
C LYS A 76 9.82 11.90 4.22
N SER A 77 8.79 12.09 5.06
CA SER A 77 8.02 13.34 5.20
C SER A 77 8.54 14.25 6.30
#